data_AF-A0A7C5D5M0-F1
#
_entry.id   AF-A0A7C5D5M0-F1
#
_cell.length_a   1.000
_cell.length_b   1.000
_cell.length_c   1.000
_cell.angle_alpha   90.00
_cell.angle_beta   90.00
_cell.angle_gamma   90.00
#
_symmetry.space_group_name_H-M   'P 1'
#
loop_
_entity.id
_entity.type
_entity.pdbx_description
1 polymer ?
#
loop_
_entity_poly.entity_id
_entity_poly.type
_entity_poly.pdbx_seq_one_letter_code
_entity_poly.pdbx_strand_id
1 'polypeptide(L)'
;MVDFYEVMQRIREILSTQIKKEKVLDKDIAHALHINPQNYAVIKRRKRIPYEAIAYFSKTNKINMTWILFAQKPQYCISSKTYGTPNKE
;
A
#
# COMPACT_ATOMS: atom_id res chain seq x y z
N MET A 1 -11.25 9.97 -4.91
CA MET A 1 -11.81 8.71 -4.35
C MET A 1 -10.75 7.64 -4.55
N VAL A 2 -10.50 6.78 -3.56
CA VAL A 2 -9.54 5.68 -3.70
C VAL A 2 -10.18 4.57 -4.52
N ASP A 3 -9.57 4.19 -5.65
CA ASP A 3 -10.06 3.09 -6.49
C ASP A 3 -9.46 1.74 -6.07
N PHE A 4 -10.31 0.72 -6.00
CA PHE A 4 -9.90 -0.62 -5.58
C PHE A 4 -8.84 -1.22 -6.52
N TYR A 5 -9.03 -1.11 -7.83
CA TYR A 5 -8.13 -1.72 -8.81
C TYR A 5 -6.77 -1.03 -8.80
N GLU A 6 -6.73 0.28 -8.65
CA GLU A 6 -5.47 1.02 -8.51
C GLU A 6 -4.69 0.58 -7.27
N VAL A 7 -5.36 0.44 -6.12
CA VAL A 7 -4.72 -0.02 -4.88
C VAL A 7 -4.18 -1.43 -5.04
N MET A 8 -4.98 -2.35 -5.60
CA MET A 8 -4.53 -3.72 -5.84
C MET A 8 -3.40 -3.79 -6.88
N GLN A 9 -3.38 -2.90 -7.87
CA GLN A 9 -2.32 -2.80 -8.86
C GLN A 9 -0.98 -2.40 -8.21
N ARG A 10 -0.98 -1.41 -7.30
CA ARG A 10 0.23 -1.03 -6.57
C ARG A 10 0.75 -2.17 -5.68
N ILE A 11 -0.14 -2.90 -5.02
CA ILE A 11 0.22 -4.11 -4.27
C ILE A 11 0.84 -5.16 -5.21
N ARG A 12 0.27 -5.34 -6.41
CA ARG A 12 0.80 -6.24 -7.43
C ARG A 12 2.22 -5.85 -7.85
N GLU A 13 2.47 -4.57 -8.08
CA GLU A 13 3.80 -4.05 -8.45
C GLU A 13 4.82 -4.31 -7.35
N ILE A 14 4.48 -4.01 -6.10
CA ILE A 14 5.32 -4.32 -4.93
C ILE A 14 5.67 -5.81 -4.91
N LEU A 15 4.66 -6.69 -5.03
CA LEU A 15 4.87 -8.13 -5.01
C LEU A 15 5.72 -8.63 -6.18
N SER A 16 5.55 -8.04 -7.37
CA SER A 16 6.33 -8.42 -8.55
C SER A 16 7.82 -8.12 -8.33
N THR A 17 8.14 -6.97 -7.72
CA THR A 17 9.53 -6.61 -7.39
C THR A 17 10.14 -7.53 -6.32
N GLN A 18 9.36 -7.96 -5.34
CA GLN A 18 9.85 -8.81 -4.24
C GLN A 18 10.05 -10.27 -4.64
N ILE A 19 9.10 -10.85 -5.37
CA ILE A 19 9.09 -12.28 -5.69
C ILE A 19 9.91 -12.57 -6.96
N LYS A 20 10.40 -11.53 -7.67
CA LYS A 20 11.04 -11.63 -9.00
C LYS A 20 10.20 -12.47 -9.97
N LYS A 21 8.88 -12.40 -9.83
CA LYS A 21 7.92 -13.14 -10.63
C LYS A 21 7.32 -12.20 -11.65
N GLU A 22 7.40 -12.61 -12.91
CA GLU A 22 6.93 -11.84 -14.07
C GLU A 22 5.41 -11.62 -14.03
N LYS A 23 4.66 -12.55 -13.41
CA LYS A 23 3.20 -12.47 -13.29
C LYS A 23 2.72 -12.82 -11.89
N VAL A 24 2.36 -11.79 -11.14
CA VAL A 24 1.63 -11.91 -9.87
C VAL A 24 0.16 -12.19 -10.18
N LEU A 25 -0.41 -13.22 -9.57
CA LEU A 25 -1.82 -13.61 -9.73
C LEU A 25 -2.68 -13.07 -8.58
N ASP A 26 -4.00 -13.08 -8.74
CA ASP A 26 -4.93 -12.64 -7.68
C ASP A 26 -4.82 -13.49 -6.41
N LYS A 27 -4.51 -14.78 -6.55
CA LYS A 27 -4.21 -15.65 -5.40
C LYS A 27 -2.96 -15.17 -4.65
N ASP A 28 -1.94 -14.69 -5.36
CA ASP A 28 -0.69 -14.23 -4.76
C ASP A 28 -0.94 -12.94 -3.95
N ILE A 29 -1.80 -12.05 -4.47
CA ILE A 29 -2.27 -10.85 -3.73
C ILE A 29 -3.09 -11.26 -2.51
N ALA A 30 -4.00 -12.22 -2.65
CA ALA A 30 -4.81 -12.72 -1.53
C ALA A 30 -3.92 -13.27 -0.40
N HIS A 31 -2.93 -14.10 -0.75
CA HIS A 31 -1.96 -14.63 0.20
C HIS A 31 -1.13 -13.53 0.87
N ALA A 32 -0.64 -12.55 0.12
CA ALA A 32 0.12 -11.43 0.66
C ALA A 32 -0.69 -10.56 1.64
N LEU A 33 -1.99 -10.44 1.41
CA LEU A 33 -2.92 -9.74 2.30
C LEU A 33 -3.45 -10.62 3.44
N HIS A 34 -3.00 -11.88 3.55
CA HIS A 34 -3.53 -12.86 4.49
C HIS A 34 -5.06 -13.06 4.37
N ILE A 35 -5.59 -12.90 3.15
CA ILE A 35 -6.99 -13.13 2.82
C ILE A 35 -7.10 -14.45 2.07
N ASN A 36 -8.07 -15.28 2.45
CA ASN A 36 -8.38 -16.48 1.70
C ASN A 36 -8.79 -16.12 0.23
N PRO A 37 -8.29 -16.82 -0.81
CA PRO A 37 -8.58 -16.48 -2.21
C PRO A 37 -10.07 -16.38 -2.57
N GLN A 38 -10.93 -17.22 -1.97
CA GLN A 38 -12.37 -17.19 -2.15
C GLN A 38 -12.96 -15.89 -1.57
N ASN A 39 -12.52 -15.49 -0.38
CA ASN A 39 -12.94 -14.22 0.24
C ASN A 39 -12.46 -13.02 -0.58
N TYR A 40 -11.23 -13.08 -1.10
CA TYR A 40 -10.68 -12.04 -1.95
C TYR A 40 -11.50 -11.84 -3.23
N ALA A 41 -11.99 -12.92 -3.86
CA ALA A 41 -12.86 -12.83 -5.02
C ALA A 41 -14.17 -12.08 -4.71
N VAL A 42 -14.76 -12.30 -3.53
CA VAL A 42 -15.96 -11.57 -3.07
C VAL A 42 -15.65 -10.10 -2.84
N ILE A 43 -14.53 -9.79 -2.18
CA ILE A 43 -14.07 -8.41 -1.93
C ILE A 43 -13.84 -7.67 -3.24
N LYS A 44 -13.14 -8.30 -4.19
CA LYS A 44 -12.89 -7.78 -5.55
C LYS A 44 -14.18 -7.50 -6.30
N ARG A 45 -15.15 -8.43 -6.27
CA ARG A 45 -16.47 -8.23 -6.92
C ARG A 45 -17.22 -7.04 -6.34
N ARG A 46 -17.12 -6.82 -5.03
CA ARG A 46 -17.75 -5.68 -4.33
C ARG A 46 -16.91 -4.40 -4.38
N LYS A 47 -15.72 -4.43 -4.99
CA LYS A 47 -14.74 -3.33 -5.05
C LYS A 47 -14.47 -2.71 -3.66
N ARG A 48 -14.46 -3.55 -2.62
CA ARG A 48 -14.22 -3.12 -1.23
C ARG A 48 -12.72 -3.12 -0.97
N ILE A 49 -12.21 -2.05 -0.37
CA ILE A 49 -10.80 -1.96 -0.02
C ILE A 49 -10.59 -2.62 1.35
N PRO A 50 -9.74 -3.66 1.46
CA PRO A 50 -9.45 -4.32 2.73
C PRO A 50 -8.40 -3.52 3.52
N TYR A 51 -8.80 -2.38 4.09
CA TYR A 51 -7.89 -1.44 4.75
C TYR A 51 -7.02 -2.07 5.84
N GLU A 52 -7.59 -2.94 6.67
CA GLU A 52 -6.86 -3.64 7.72
C GLU A 52 -5.76 -4.55 7.16
N ALA A 53 -6.09 -5.38 6.16
CA ALA A 53 -5.13 -6.25 5.50
C ALA A 53 -4.00 -5.45 4.83
N ILE A 54 -4.33 -4.30 4.22
CA ILE A 54 -3.35 -3.39 3.62
C ILE A 54 -2.44 -2.78 4.70
N ALA A 55 -2.98 -2.41 5.86
CA ALA A 55 -2.20 -1.87 6.97
C ALA A 55 -1.18 -2.91 7.47
N TYR A 56 -1.60 -4.16 7.69
CA TYR A 56 -0.69 -5.24 8.06
C TYR A 56 0.36 -5.52 6.98
N PHE A 57 -0.07 -5.57 5.71
CA PHE A 57 0.84 -5.72 4.58
C PHE A 57 1.89 -4.61 4.54
N SER A 58 1.48 -3.35 4.74
CA SER A 58 2.37 -2.19 4.75
C SER A 58 3.41 -2.27 5.89
N LYS A 59 2.99 -2.75 7.07
CA LYS A 59 3.85 -2.94 8.24
C LYS A 59 4.89 -4.01 7.97
N THR A 60 4.47 -5.17 7.47
CA THR A 60 5.36 -6.31 7.17
C THR A 60 6.38 -5.96 6.10
N ASN A 61 5.97 -5.24 5.05
CA ASN A 61 6.84 -4.90 3.92
C ASN A 61 7.62 -3.58 4.12
N LYS A 62 7.42 -2.89 5.26
CA LYS A 62 8.00 -1.56 5.55
C LYS A 62 7.69 -0.52 4.45
N ILE A 63 6.47 -0.57 3.92
CA ILE A 63 5.99 0.33 2.86
C ILE A 63 4.99 1.32 3.48
N ASN A 64 4.98 2.55 2.95
CA ASN A 64 4.03 3.55 3.39
C ASN A 64 2.61 3.23 2.88
N MET A 65 1.65 3.10 3.81
CA MET A 65 0.25 2.82 3.48
C MET A 65 -0.41 3.92 2.65
N THR A 66 -0.09 5.19 2.91
CA THR A 66 -0.58 6.35 2.13
C THR A 66 -0.15 6.24 0.67
N TRP A 67 1.08 5.78 0.41
CA TRP A 67 1.53 5.55 -0.96
C TRP A 67 0.71 4.46 -1.66
N ILE A 68 0.42 3.35 -0.96
CA ILE A 68 -0.41 2.26 -1.50
C ILE A 68 -1.82 2.75 -1.84
N LEU A 69 -2.42 3.58 -0.99
CA LEU A 69 -3.79 4.06 -1.16
C LEU A 69 -3.91 5.20 -2.18
N PHE A 70 -2.96 6.13 -2.20
CA PHE A 70 -3.12 7.41 -2.92
C PHE A 70 -2.09 7.66 -4.01
N ALA A 71 -1.09 6.78 -4.20
CA ALA A 71 0.10 7.04 -5.03
C ALA A 71 0.87 8.31 -4.64
N GLN A 72 0.60 8.89 -3.47
CA GLN A 72 1.25 10.10 -3.01
C GLN A 72 2.52 9.74 -2.24
N LYS A 73 3.61 10.45 -2.54
CA LYS A 73 4.75 10.47 -1.63
C LYS A 73 4.32 11.17 -0.34
N PRO A 74 4.71 10.68 0.85
CA PRO A 74 4.42 11.37 2.09
C PRO A 74 4.96 12.80 2.00
N GLN A 75 4.07 13.80 2.05
CA GLN A 75 4.46 15.21 1.96
C GLN A 75 5.19 15.70 3.21
N TYR A 76 4.98 15.01 4.34
CA TYR A 76 5.62 15.32 5.61
C TYR A 76 6.63 14.23 5.98
N CYS A 77 7.85 14.39 5.46
CA CYS A 77 9.05 13.95 6.16
C CYS A 77 9.67 15.21 6.78
N ILE A 78 9.10 15.74 7.89
CA ILE A 78 9.85 16.75 8.65
C ILE A 78 11.01 16.00 9.31
N SER A 79 12.16 15.99 8.64
CA SER A 79 13.42 15.82 9.35
C SER A 79 13.49 17.00 10.31
N SER A 80 13.23 16.75 11.59
CA SER A 80 13.42 17.73 12.66
C SER A 80 14.91 17.98 12.85
N LYS A 81 15.54 18.68 11.91
CA LYS A 81 16.84 19.34 12.07
C LYS A 81 16.81 20.65 11.29
N THR A 82 16.21 21.64 11.94
CA THR A 82 16.61 23.06 12.08
C THR A 82 15.35 23.92 12.18
N TYR A 83 14.84 24.09 13.40
CA TYR A 83 14.19 25.35 13.73
C TYR A 83 15.29 26.40 13.75
N GLY A 84 15.61 26.95 12.58
CA GLY A 84 16.33 28.20 12.47
C GLY A 84 15.47 29.26 13.14
N THR A 85 15.96 29.76 14.27
CA THR A 85 15.50 30.98 14.94
C THR A 85 15.18 32.05 13.89
N PRO A 86 13.97 32.61 13.86
CA PRO A 86 13.75 33.83 13.11
C PRO A 86 14.59 34.93 13.76
N ASN A 87 15.52 35.47 12.99
CA ASN A 87 16.36 36.60 13.38
C ASN A 87 15.47 37.75 13.88
N LYS A 88 15.91 38.34 14.99
CA LYS A 88 15.49 39.65 15.44
C LYS A 88 16.02 40.68 14.43
N GLU A 89 15.14 41.45 13.83
CA GLU A 89 15.38 42.83 13.37
C GLU A 89 14.16 43.67 13.71
#